data_AF-A0A1G2W7Z5-F1
#
_entry.id   AF-A0A1G2W7Z5-F1
#
_cell.length_a   1.000
_cell.length_b   1.000
_cell.length_c   1.000
_cell.angle_alpha   90.00
_cell.angle_beta   90.00
_cell.angle_gamma   90.00
#
_symmetry.space_group_name_H-M   'P 1'
#
loop_
_entity.id
_entity.type
_entity.pdbx_description
1 polymer ?
#
loop_
_entity_poly.entity_id
_entity_poly.type
_entity_poly.pdbx_seq_one_letter_code
_entity_poly.pdbx_strand_id
1 'polypeptide(L)' 'MSSEDHYRSQAEALLRLAAAADNMRDRGRLIDEAMHWHNRAIEAREGADGSLADGAEELRF' A
#
# COMPACT_ATOMS: atom_id res chain seq x y z
N MET A 1 10.45 -10.37 -3.61
CA MET A 1 9.76 -9.26 -2.93
C MET A 1 8.29 -9.39 -3.21
N SER A 2 7.43 -9.33 -2.19
CA SER A 2 5.97 -9.31 -2.37
C SER A 2 5.54 -8.01 -3.06
N SER A 3 4.42 -8.03 -3.78
CA SER A 3 3.80 -6.81 -4.31
C SER A 3 3.48 -5.80 -3.19
N GLU A 4 3.12 -6.28 -2.00
CA GLU A 4 2.94 -5.46 -0.80
C GLU A 4 4.23 -4.71 -0.43
N ASP A 5 5.36 -5.42 -0.35
CA ASP A 5 6.66 -4.83 -0.01
C ASP A 5 7.07 -3.76 -1.03
N HIS A 6 6.80 -4.02 -2.31
CA HIS A 6 7.06 -3.07 -3.38
C HIS A 6 6.25 -1.78 -3.16
N TYR A 7 4.93 -1.88 -3.00
CA TYR A 7 4.05 -0.72 -2.82
C TYR A 7 4.39 0.06 -1.55
N ARG A 8 4.66 -0.63 -0.44
CA ARG A 8 5.12 0.01 0.80
C ARG A 8 6.43 0.77 0.60
N SER A 9 7.41 0.17 -0.07
CA SER A 9 8.70 0.83 -0.33
C SER A 9 8.57 2.10 -1.18
N GLN A 10 7.65 2.11 -2.16
CA GLN A 10 7.37 3.31 -2.96
C GLN A 10 6.69 4.41 -2.12
N ALA A 11 5.69 4.05 -1.31
CA ALA A 11 5.02 5.00 -0.43
C ALA A 11 6.02 5.67 0.54
N GLU A 12 6.92 4.89 1.15
CA GLU A 12 7.96 5.44 2.03
C GLU A 12 8.94 6.36 1.30
N ALA A 13 9.34 6.01 0.07
CA ALA A 13 10.23 6.85 -0.72
C ALA A 13 9.60 8.22 -1.01
N LEU A 14 8.31 8.24 -1.38
CA LEU A 14 7.55 9.47 -1.62
C LEU A 14 7.38 10.30 -0.34
N LEU A 15 7.14 9.66 0.81
CA LEU A 15 7.08 10.37 2.09
C LEU A 15 8.42 11.01 2.48
N ARG A 16 9.55 10.33 2.20
CA ARG A 16 10.89 10.90 2.42
C ARG A 16 11.14 12.11 1.51
N LEU A 17 10.72 12.04 0.25
CA LEU A 17 10.79 13.18 -0.68
C LEU A 17 9.88 14.33 -0.22
N ALA A 18 8.66 14.03 0.23
CA ALA A 18 7.72 15.02 0.73
C ALA A 18 8.26 15.74 1.98
N ALA A 19 8.93 15.01 2.86
CA ALA A 19 9.56 15.57 4.06
C ALA A 19 10.72 16.52 3.74
N ALA A 20 11.42 16.29 2.61
CA ALA A 20 12.50 17.14 2.13
C ALA A 20 12.03 18.30 1.21
N ALA A 21 10.74 18.35 0.84
CA ALA A 21 10.22 19.35 -0.08
C ALA A 21 9.90 20.68 0.63
N ASP A 22 10.56 21.75 0.21
CA ASP A 22 10.30 23.11 0.70
C ASP A 22 9.02 23.73 0.14
N ASN A 23 8.58 23.25 -1.04
CA ASN A 23 7.34 23.71 -1.68
C ASN A 23 6.13 22.92 -1.16
N MET A 24 5.19 23.61 -0.49
CA MET A 24 3.96 22.99 0.01
C MET A 24 3.11 22.32 -1.08
N ARG A 25 3.10 22.85 -2.31
CA ARG A 25 2.33 22.25 -3.42
C ARG A 25 2.91 20.89 -3.83
N ASP A 26 4.23 20.82 -3.96
CA ASP A 26 4.90 19.57 -4.34
C ASP A 26 4.87 18.57 -3.19
N ARG A 27 5.01 19.05 -1.95
CA ARG A 27 4.82 18.23 -0.75
C ARG A 27 3.43 17.59 -0.71
N GLY A 28 2.38 18.36 -0.99
CA GLY A 28 1.00 17.83 -1.06
C GLY A 28 0.87 16.72 -2.10
N ARG A 29 1.35 16.96 -3.33
CA ARG A 29 1.32 15.96 -4.42
C ARG A 29 2.04 14.67 -4.04
N LEU A 30 3.22 14.77 -3.43
CA LEU A 30 4.01 13.61 -3.01
C LEU A 30 3.32 12.80 -1.89
N ILE A 31 2.62 13.47 -0.98
CA ILE A 31 1.83 12.81 0.07
C ILE A 31 0.63 12.08 -0.55
N ASP A 32 -0.11 12.72 -1.45
CA ASP A 32 -1.26 12.11 -2.14
C ASP A 32 -0.82 10.85 -2.91
N GLU A 33 0.32 10.93 -3.59
CA GLU A 33 0.88 9.79 -4.31
C GLU A 33 1.38 8.68 -3.37
N ALA A 34 2.00 9.05 -2.23
CA ALA A 34 2.37 8.08 -1.22
C ALA A 34 1.16 7.32 -0.66
N MET A 35 0.05 8.02 -0.44
CA MET A 35 -1.20 7.41 0.02
C MET A 35 -1.80 6.46 -1.02
N HIS A 36 -1.70 6.79 -2.31
CA HIS A 36 -2.11 5.88 -3.38
C HIS A 36 -1.37 4.53 -3.30
N TRP A 37 -0.05 4.55 -3.14
CA TRP A 37 0.75 3.33 -3.00
C TRP A 37 0.51 2.61 -1.69
N HIS A 38 0.29 3.33 -0.60
CA HIS A 38 -0.06 2.73 0.68
C HIS A 38 -1.38 1.94 0.60
N ASN A 39 -2.41 2.50 -0.05
CA ASN A 39 -3.69 1.81 -0.25
C ASN A 39 -3.51 0.54 -1.07
N ARG A 40 -2.67 0.57 -2.12
CA ARG A 40 -2.34 -0.64 -2.89
C ARG A 40 -1.60 -1.70 -2.08
N ALA A 41 -0.76 -1.30 -1.13
CA ALA A 41 -0.12 -2.24 -0.21
C ALA A 41 -1.15 -2.93 0.70
N ILE A 42 -2.13 -2.17 1.20
CA ILE A 42 -3.25 -2.72 1.99
C ILE A 42 -4.06 -3.69 1.15
N GLU A 43 -4.48 -3.30 -0.06
CA GLU A 43 -5.25 -4.16 -0.98
C GLU A 43 -4.50 -5.45 -1.32
N ALA A 44 -3.18 -5.37 -1.54
CA ALA A 44 -2.35 -6.55 -1.82
C ALA A 44 -2.25 -7.50 -0.62
N ARG A 45 -2.26 -6.97 0.62
CA ARG A 45 -2.28 -7.75 1.85
C ARG A 45 -3.65 -8.38 2.08
N GLU A 46 -4.71 -7.60 1.96
CA GLU A 46 -6.09 -8.06 2.16
C GLU A 46 -6.53 -9.05 1.08
N GLY A 47 -6.09 -8.90 -0.17
CA GLY A 47 -6.33 -9.89 -1.22
C GLY A 47 -5.59 -11.21 -0.98
N ALA A 48 -4.42 -11.16 -0.35
CA ALA A 48 -3.68 -12.36 0.06
C ALA A 48 -4.32 -13.07 1.26
N ASP A 49 -4.79 -12.30 2.25
CA ASP A 49 -5.47 -12.82 3.45
C ASP A 49 -6.92 -13.28 3.16
N GLY A 50 -7.65 -12.55 2.31
CA GLY A 50 -9.02 -12.87 1.89
C GLY A 50 -9.10 -14.10 0.97
N SER A 51 -8.09 -14.31 0.12
CA SER A 51 -7.99 -15.53 -0.68
C SER A 51 -7.73 -16.79 0.15
N LEU A 52 -7.24 -16.66 1.38
CA LEU A 52 -7.08 -17.77 2.32
C LEU A 52 -8.34 -18.04 3.14
N ALA A 53 -9.25 -17.06 3.26
CA ALA A 53 -10.51 -17.20 4.00
C ALA A 53 -11.63 -17.87 3.18
N ASP A 54 -11.65 -17.68 1.86
CA ASP A 54 -12.69 -18.26 0.98
C ASP A 54 -12.48 -19.76 0.65
N GLY A 55 -11.38 -20.36 1.14
CA GLY A 55 -11.10 -21.79 0.98
C GLY A 55 -11.51 -22.66 2.18
N ALA A 56 -12.07 -22.07 3.23
CA ALA A 56 -12.40 -22.77 4.48
C ALA A 56 -13.91 -22.98 4.72
N GLU A 57 -14.74 -22.84 3.68
CA GLU A 57 -16.20 -23.09 3.78
C GLU A 57 -16.72 -24.15 2.79
N GLU A 58 -15.87 -25.08 2.35
CA GLU A 58 -16.32 -26.40 1.91
C GLU A 58 -15.74 -27.46 2.84
N LEU A 59 -16.44 -27.77 3.94
CA LEU A 59 -16.56 -29.13 4.49
C LEU A 59 -17.39 -29.17 5.77
N ARG A 60 -18.47 -29.97 5.71
CA ARG A 60 -19.18 -30.72 6.78
C ARG A 60 -20.23 -29.91 7.57
N PHE A 61 -21.51 -30.27 7.66
CA PHE A 61 -22.28 -31.49 7.35
C PHE A 61 -23.70 -31.09 6.91
#